data_AF-A0A973HML5-F1
#
_entry.id   AF-A0A973HML5-F1
#
_cell.length_a   1.000
_cell.length_b   1.000
_cell.length_c   1.000
_cell.angle_alpha   90.00
_cell.angle_beta   90.00
_cell.angle_gamma   90.00
#
_symmetry.space_group_name_H-M   'P 1'
#
loop_
_entity.id
_entity.type
_entity.pdbx_description
1 polymer ?
#
loop_
_entity_poly.entity_id
_entity_poly.type
_entity_poly.pdbx_seq_one_letter_code
_entity_poly.pdbx_strand_id
1 'polypeptide(L)'
;MNEWETVWKSYMNDCTRTKILKDAYRSIKALHKVLLLLSLVCFIIFVTGAFYSIFNPEQIDRDMMFLLFALFEGIFLLMAERAVKNLSMTSYSFQEQAQVPPEDTNHQKTRYLKFRFQLKKSKIEAKNITTLIDILKAREELVEVKVTYVNRFFGFLMALIIALIVSVIKVVELDVLVLICAYGFFIGFLVFAIASMVPAKIERIRELKYFLVMYE
;
A
#
# COMPACT_ATOMS: atom_id res chain seq x y z
N MET A 1 -23.17 12.67 19.31
CA MET A 1 -22.23 11.81 18.56
C MET A 1 -20.85 12.09 19.11
N ASN A 2 -20.07 11.08 19.51
CA ASN A 2 -18.76 11.31 20.14
C ASN A 2 -17.82 11.99 19.12
N GLU A 3 -17.22 13.12 19.50
CA GLU A 3 -16.34 13.90 18.61
C GLU A 3 -15.15 13.08 18.15
N TRP A 4 -14.60 12.26 19.06
CA TRP A 4 -13.59 11.25 18.73
C TRP A 4 -14.02 10.30 17.61
N GLU A 5 -15.25 9.79 17.69
CA GLU A 5 -15.77 8.85 16.70
C GLU A 5 -15.94 9.53 15.35
N THR A 6 -16.33 10.79 15.35
CA THR A 6 -16.50 11.60 14.13
C THR A 6 -15.16 11.88 13.47
N VAL A 7 -14.17 12.37 14.22
CA VAL A 7 -12.79 12.59 13.73
C VAL A 7 -12.18 11.31 13.19
N TRP A 8 -12.29 10.23 13.96
CA TRP A 8 -11.73 8.94 13.59
C TRP A 8 -12.36 8.37 12.32
N LYS A 9 -13.69 8.42 12.19
CA LYS A 9 -14.40 7.96 10.99
C LYS A 9 -14.07 8.83 9.77
N SER A 10 -14.05 10.15 9.91
CA SER A 10 -13.70 11.08 8.82
C SER A 10 -12.30 10.82 8.28
N TYR A 11 -11.32 10.60 9.17
CA TYR A 11 -9.97 10.26 8.75
C TYR A 11 -9.90 8.86 8.12
N MET A 12 -10.39 7.82 8.81
CA MET A 12 -10.22 6.43 8.36
C MET A 12 -10.97 6.11 7.07
N ASN A 13 -12.15 6.68 6.88
CA ASN A 13 -13.00 6.35 5.73
C ASN A 13 -12.62 7.14 4.49
N ASP A 14 -12.19 8.40 4.63
CA ASP A 14 -12.10 9.33 3.50
C ASP A 14 -10.72 9.93 3.26
N CYS A 15 -9.81 9.88 4.24
CA CYS A 15 -8.55 10.61 4.17
C CYS A 15 -7.32 9.69 4.13
N THR A 16 -7.49 8.37 4.14
CA THR A 16 -6.37 7.41 4.10
C THR A 16 -5.75 7.29 2.70
N ARG A 17 -4.46 6.95 2.64
CA ARG A 17 -3.72 6.67 1.38
C ARG A 17 -4.47 5.66 0.49
N THR A 18 -4.98 4.59 1.09
CA THR A 18 -5.77 3.56 0.41
C THR A 18 -7.05 4.10 -0.20
N LYS A 19 -7.73 5.04 0.46
CA LYS A 19 -8.95 5.64 -0.08
C LYS A 19 -8.64 6.58 -1.22
N ILE A 20 -7.58 7.38 -1.13
CA ILE A 20 -7.11 8.21 -2.24
C ILE A 20 -6.78 7.36 -3.47
N LEU A 21 -6.04 6.26 -3.29
CA LEU A 21 -5.73 5.33 -4.38
C LEU A 21 -7.00 4.68 -4.95
N LYS A 22 -7.98 4.34 -4.10
CA LYS A 22 -9.26 3.78 -4.53
C LYS A 22 -10.11 4.80 -5.30
N ASP A 23 -10.12 6.05 -4.87
CA ASP A 23 -10.81 7.15 -5.56
C ASP A 23 -10.14 7.43 -6.91
N ALA A 24 -8.80 7.42 -6.95
CA ALA A 24 -8.03 7.50 -8.20
C ALA A 24 -8.40 6.35 -9.13
N TYR A 25 -8.38 5.11 -8.66
CA TYR A 25 -8.78 3.95 -9.46
C TYR A 25 -10.23 4.06 -9.96
N ARG A 26 -11.16 4.55 -9.13
CA ARG A 26 -12.56 4.77 -9.53
C ARG A 26 -12.67 5.79 -10.65
N SER A 27 -11.88 6.86 -10.59
CA SER A 27 -11.85 7.95 -11.59
C SER A 27 -11.29 7.53 -12.96
N ILE A 28 -10.56 6.42 -13.01
CA ILE A 28 -10.02 5.86 -14.26
C ILE A 28 -11.17 5.32 -15.14
N LYS A 29 -11.07 5.57 -16.46
CA LYS A 29 -12.04 5.10 -17.47
C LYS A 29 -12.16 3.57 -17.46
N ALA A 30 -13.31 3.04 -17.88
CA ALA A 30 -13.57 1.60 -17.89
C ALA A 30 -12.58 0.81 -18.77
N LEU A 31 -12.25 1.34 -19.95
CA LEU A 31 -11.27 0.75 -20.88
C LEU A 31 -9.89 0.54 -20.19
N HIS A 32 -9.49 1.51 -19.39
CA HIS A 32 -8.25 1.46 -18.64
C HIS A 32 -8.27 0.39 -17.53
N LYS A 33 -9.42 0.16 -16.90
CA LYS A 33 -9.58 -0.93 -15.92
C LYS A 33 -9.47 -2.31 -16.58
N VAL A 34 -10.01 -2.46 -17.79
CA VAL A 34 -9.88 -3.70 -18.58
C VAL A 34 -8.41 -3.97 -18.94
N LEU A 35 -7.66 -2.95 -19.35
CA LEU A 35 -6.23 -3.08 -19.63
C LEU A 35 -5.42 -3.50 -18.39
N LEU A 36 -5.70 -2.94 -17.22
CA LEU A 36 -5.06 -3.37 -15.96
C LEU A 36 -5.38 -4.82 -15.62
N LEU A 37 -6.63 -5.25 -15.85
CA LEU A 37 -7.02 -6.64 -15.63
C LEU A 37 -6.32 -7.58 -16.61
N LEU A 38 -6.22 -7.20 -17.89
CA LEU A 38 -5.46 -7.96 -18.89
C LEU A 38 -3.98 -8.08 -18.50
N SER A 39 -3.38 -6.98 -18.06
CA SER A 39 -2.00 -6.93 -17.54
C SER A 39 -1.82 -7.93 -16.39
N LEU A 40 -2.75 -7.95 -15.44
CA LEU A 40 -2.70 -8.89 -14.31
C LEU A 40 -2.84 -10.35 -14.77
N VAL A 41 -3.68 -10.63 -15.76
CA VAL A 41 -3.82 -11.98 -16.33
C VAL A 41 -2.52 -12.41 -17.02
N CYS A 42 -1.91 -11.55 -17.83
CA CYS A 42 -0.61 -11.81 -18.45
C CYS A 42 0.47 -12.11 -17.40
N PHE A 43 0.46 -11.36 -16.30
CA PHE A 43 1.37 -11.58 -15.18
C PHE A 43 1.16 -12.94 -14.50
N ILE A 44 -0.09 -13.32 -14.22
CA ILE A 44 -0.40 -14.62 -13.62
C ILE A 44 0.07 -15.75 -14.54
N ILE A 45 -0.26 -15.66 -15.84
CA ILE A 45 0.17 -16.65 -16.83
C ILE A 45 1.69 -16.75 -16.86
N PHE A 46 2.40 -15.60 -16.89
CA PHE A 46 3.85 -15.56 -16.82
C PHE A 46 4.38 -16.25 -15.56
N VAL A 47 3.90 -15.91 -14.37
CA VAL A 47 4.37 -16.52 -13.11
C VAL A 47 4.09 -18.03 -13.09
N THR A 48 2.91 -18.46 -13.53
CA THR A 48 2.56 -19.90 -13.57
C THR A 48 3.38 -20.67 -14.60
N GLY A 49 3.60 -20.10 -15.79
CA GLY A 49 4.43 -20.70 -16.82
C GLY A 49 5.89 -20.74 -16.38
N ALA A 50 6.38 -19.68 -15.77
CA ALA A 50 7.75 -19.62 -15.25
C ALA A 50 7.97 -20.62 -14.10
N PHE A 51 6.96 -20.87 -13.25
CA PHE A 51 7.03 -21.93 -12.24
C PHE A 51 6.95 -23.34 -12.87
N TYR A 52 6.11 -23.53 -13.88
CA TYR A 52 5.98 -24.81 -14.58
C TYR A 52 7.25 -25.17 -15.37
N SER A 53 7.97 -24.18 -15.91
CA SER A 53 9.20 -24.39 -16.68
C SER A 53 10.36 -24.87 -15.80
N ILE A 54 10.29 -24.67 -14.47
CA ILE A 54 11.23 -25.27 -13.52
C ILE A 54 11.20 -26.80 -13.62
N PHE A 55 9.99 -27.37 -13.77
CA PHE A 55 9.78 -28.82 -13.77
C PHE A 55 9.71 -29.41 -15.19
N ASN A 56 9.37 -28.61 -16.19
CA ASN A 56 9.19 -29.04 -17.58
C ASN A 56 9.77 -28.01 -18.57
N PRO A 57 11.11 -27.87 -18.65
CA PRO A 57 11.76 -26.79 -19.39
C PRO A 57 11.56 -26.88 -20.91
N GLU A 58 11.35 -28.07 -21.47
CA GLU A 58 11.18 -28.27 -22.92
C GLU A 58 9.77 -27.90 -23.42
N GLN A 59 8.79 -27.77 -22.51
CA GLN A 59 7.39 -27.53 -22.88
C GLN A 59 7.01 -26.05 -22.92
N ILE A 60 7.92 -25.15 -22.53
CA ILE A 60 7.65 -23.71 -22.45
C ILE A 60 8.58 -22.91 -23.35
N ASP A 61 7.98 -22.17 -24.26
CA ASP A 61 8.65 -21.18 -25.07
C ASP A 61 9.03 -19.96 -24.22
N ARG A 62 10.34 -19.75 -24.05
CA ARG A 62 10.90 -18.65 -23.26
C ARG A 62 10.66 -17.29 -23.90
N ASP A 63 10.61 -17.21 -25.23
CA ASP A 63 10.40 -15.95 -25.95
C ASP A 63 8.95 -15.47 -25.77
N MET A 64 7.99 -16.41 -25.81
CA MET A 64 6.59 -16.13 -25.49
C MET A 64 6.41 -15.63 -24.05
N MET A 65 7.11 -16.22 -23.08
CA MET A 65 7.07 -15.79 -21.68
C MET A 65 7.66 -14.38 -21.50
N PHE A 66 8.75 -14.08 -22.19
CA PHE A 66 9.36 -12.75 -22.15
C PHE A 66 8.44 -11.68 -22.77
N LEU A 67 7.75 -12.02 -23.87
CA LEU A 67 6.75 -11.15 -24.48
C LEU A 67 5.57 -10.87 -23.54
N LEU A 68 5.07 -11.88 -22.83
CA LEU A 68 4.00 -11.72 -21.83
C LEU A 68 4.43 -10.82 -20.67
N PHE A 69 5.68 -10.94 -20.22
CA PHE A 69 6.24 -10.06 -19.20
C PHE A 69 6.36 -8.61 -19.69
N ALA A 70 6.90 -8.40 -20.90
CA ALA A 70 7.04 -7.07 -21.49
C ALA A 70 5.68 -6.39 -21.72
N LEU A 71 4.66 -7.15 -22.15
CA LEU A 71 3.29 -6.66 -22.28
C LEU A 71 2.69 -6.24 -20.94
N PHE A 72 2.91 -7.05 -19.89
CA PHE A 72 2.52 -6.68 -18.52
C PHE A 72 3.20 -5.39 -18.08
N GLU A 73 4.53 -5.30 -18.20
CA GLU A 73 5.30 -4.16 -17.71
C GLU A 73 4.92 -2.88 -18.45
N GLY A 74 4.81 -2.93 -19.78
CA GLY A 74 4.42 -1.79 -20.59
C GLY A 74 3.02 -1.27 -20.28
N ILE A 75 2.02 -2.17 -20.16
CA ILE A 75 0.66 -1.77 -19.79
C ILE A 75 0.66 -1.23 -18.36
N PHE A 76 1.33 -1.87 -17.42
CA PHE A 76 1.35 -1.44 -16.03
C PHE A 76 1.96 -0.04 -15.86
N LEU A 77 3.13 0.23 -16.47
CA LEU A 77 3.83 1.51 -16.38
C LEU A 77 3.01 2.67 -16.97
N LEU A 78 2.46 2.49 -18.17
CA LEU A 78 1.61 3.50 -18.83
C LEU A 78 0.37 3.86 -17.98
N MET A 79 -0.14 2.87 -17.25
CA MET A 79 -1.35 3.02 -16.45
C MET A 79 -1.06 3.62 -15.08
N ALA A 80 0.07 3.26 -14.47
CA ALA A 80 0.58 3.90 -13.26
C ALA A 80 0.82 5.40 -13.48
N GLU A 81 1.47 5.78 -14.59
CA GLU A 81 1.72 7.18 -14.93
C GLU A 81 0.42 7.98 -15.09
N ARG A 82 -0.58 7.41 -15.78
CA ARG A 82 -1.90 8.04 -15.95
C ARG A 82 -2.66 8.17 -14.63
N ALA A 83 -2.55 7.19 -13.73
CA ALA A 83 -3.18 7.26 -12.41
C ALA A 83 -2.61 8.43 -11.58
N VAL A 84 -1.28 8.63 -11.64
CA VAL A 84 -0.60 9.75 -10.96
C VAL A 84 -1.05 11.11 -11.53
N LYS A 85 -1.15 11.25 -12.86
CA LYS A 85 -1.62 12.48 -13.52
C LYS A 85 -3.05 12.87 -13.15
N ASN A 86 -3.94 11.90 -12.91
CA ASN A 86 -5.33 12.18 -12.53
C ASN A 86 -5.47 12.56 -11.04
N LEU A 87 -4.55 12.12 -10.19
CA LEU A 87 -4.54 12.44 -8.76
C LEU A 87 -4.24 13.92 -8.47
N SER A 88 -3.44 14.58 -9.31
CA SER A 88 -3.05 15.99 -9.15
C SER A 88 -4.15 17.01 -9.53
N MET A 89 -5.30 16.58 -10.06
CA MET A 89 -6.37 17.47 -10.55
C MET A 89 -7.53 17.69 -9.55
N THR A 90 -7.27 17.69 -8.24
CA THR A 90 -8.29 18.12 -7.26
C THR A 90 -8.05 19.58 -6.86
N SER A 91 -8.84 20.49 -7.44
CA SER A 91 -8.77 21.94 -7.19
C SER A 91 -9.39 22.30 -5.84
N TYR A 92 -8.57 22.35 -4.79
CA TYR A 92 -8.92 22.98 -3.52
C TYR A 92 -8.72 24.49 -3.60
N SER A 93 -9.53 25.27 -2.87
CA SER A 93 -9.49 26.74 -2.94
C SER A 93 -8.15 27.30 -2.43
N PHE A 94 -7.72 28.47 -2.94
CA PHE A 94 -6.43 29.10 -2.61
C PHE A 94 -6.24 29.37 -1.10
N GLN A 95 -7.34 29.67 -0.37
CA GLN A 95 -7.33 29.84 1.09
C GLN A 95 -7.13 28.53 1.86
N GLU A 96 -7.53 27.39 1.30
CA GLU A 96 -7.29 26.07 1.89
C GLU A 96 -5.86 25.59 1.66
N GLN A 97 -5.20 26.06 0.59
CA GLN A 97 -3.80 25.77 0.24
C GLN A 97 -2.77 26.57 1.07
N ALA A 98 -3.18 27.55 1.87
CA ALA A 98 -2.27 28.37 2.67
C ALA A 98 -1.78 27.66 3.97
N GLN A 99 -2.51 26.64 4.43
CA GLN A 99 -2.15 25.82 5.59
C GLN A 99 -2.18 24.35 5.15
N VAL A 100 -1.13 23.89 4.49
CA VAL A 100 -0.95 22.48 4.09
C VAL A 100 0.38 21.98 4.66
N PRO A 101 0.53 20.66 4.85
CA PRO A 101 1.81 20.08 5.23
C PRO A 101 2.94 20.57 4.30
N PRO A 102 4.13 20.89 4.83
CA PRO A 102 5.27 21.31 4.02
C PRO A 102 5.70 20.21 3.03
N GLU A 103 5.65 18.96 3.48
CA GLU A 103 5.93 17.78 2.69
C GLU A 103 4.69 17.28 1.93
N ASP A 104 4.88 16.73 0.73
CA ASP A 104 3.83 16.02 -0.02
C ASP A 104 4.19 14.57 -0.28
N THR A 105 4.72 13.89 0.73
CA THR A 105 5.02 12.47 0.64
C THR A 105 3.70 11.69 0.60
N ASN A 106 3.53 10.78 -0.37
CA ASN A 106 2.33 9.95 -0.50
C ASN A 106 0.99 10.74 -0.50
N HIS A 107 0.92 11.87 -1.21
CA HIS A 107 -0.27 12.72 -1.31
C HIS A 107 -0.77 13.26 0.04
N GLN A 108 0.15 13.56 0.97
CA GLN A 108 -0.18 14.04 2.31
C GLN A 108 -0.96 15.36 2.27
N LYS A 109 -0.66 16.27 1.32
CA LYS A 109 -1.38 17.53 1.15
C LYS A 109 -2.85 17.31 0.80
N THR A 110 -3.12 16.47 -0.20
CA THR A 110 -4.49 16.11 -0.59
C THR A 110 -5.27 15.45 0.54
N ARG A 111 -4.62 14.56 1.31
CA ARG A 111 -5.24 13.89 2.47
C ARG A 111 -5.61 14.88 3.56
N TYR A 112 -4.71 15.80 3.88
CA TYR A 112 -4.97 16.84 4.87
C TYR A 112 -6.12 17.75 4.45
N LEU A 113 -6.16 18.19 3.19
CA LEU A 113 -7.23 19.04 2.67
C LEU A 113 -8.61 18.35 2.75
N LYS A 114 -8.70 17.07 2.38
CA LYS A 114 -9.93 16.27 2.57
C LYS A 114 -10.32 16.17 4.05
N PHE A 115 -9.36 15.94 4.94
CA PHE A 115 -9.60 15.83 6.37
C PHE A 115 -10.14 17.13 6.96
N ARG A 116 -9.50 18.26 6.66
CA ARG A 116 -9.93 19.59 7.09
C ARG A 116 -11.34 19.93 6.60
N PHE A 117 -11.65 19.63 5.34
CA PHE A 117 -12.99 19.82 4.78
C PHE A 117 -14.05 19.01 5.56
N GLN A 118 -13.76 17.74 5.88
CA GLN A 118 -14.66 16.90 6.66
C GLN A 118 -14.85 17.41 8.09
N LEU A 119 -13.79 17.87 8.76
CA LEU A 119 -13.89 18.44 10.11
C LEU A 119 -14.75 19.69 10.15
N LYS A 120 -14.57 20.61 9.19
CA LYS A 120 -15.42 21.81 9.05
C LYS A 120 -16.88 21.44 8.80
N LYS A 121 -17.13 20.49 7.90
CA LYS A 121 -18.49 19.98 7.60
C LYS A 121 -19.15 19.37 8.85
N SER A 122 -18.37 18.70 9.70
CA SER A 122 -18.84 18.12 10.96
C SER A 122 -18.91 19.11 12.14
N LYS A 123 -18.64 20.41 11.92
CA LYS A 123 -18.64 21.46 12.95
C LYS A 123 -17.72 21.16 14.15
N ILE A 124 -16.57 20.53 13.91
CA ILE A 124 -15.59 20.25 14.96
C ILE A 124 -14.70 21.49 15.15
N GLU A 125 -14.78 22.08 16.33
CA GLU A 125 -14.03 23.27 16.71
C GLU A 125 -12.65 22.92 17.29
N ALA A 126 -11.68 23.83 17.14
CA ALA A 126 -10.30 23.62 17.58
C ALA A 126 -10.15 23.35 19.08
N LYS A 127 -11.04 23.93 19.89
CA LYS A 127 -11.07 23.75 21.36
C LYS A 127 -11.27 22.30 21.82
N ASN A 128 -11.78 21.43 20.95
CA ASN A 128 -12.03 20.03 21.25
C ASN A 128 -10.85 19.11 20.86
N ILE A 129 -9.80 19.65 20.23
CA ILE A 129 -8.67 18.89 19.67
C ILE A 129 -7.73 18.38 20.76
N THR A 130 -7.48 19.16 21.80
CA THR A 130 -6.48 18.85 22.86
C THR A 130 -6.76 17.52 23.54
N THR A 131 -8.02 17.27 23.93
CA THR A 131 -8.46 15.98 24.52
C THR A 131 -8.29 14.80 23.55
N LEU A 132 -8.44 15.02 22.24
CA LEU A 132 -8.28 13.98 21.22
C LEU A 132 -6.82 13.61 20.98
N ILE A 133 -5.90 14.58 21.12
CA ILE A 133 -4.45 14.36 21.01
C ILE A 133 -3.96 13.41 22.10
N ASP A 134 -4.43 13.57 23.34
CA ASP A 134 -4.00 12.71 24.45
C ASP A 134 -4.54 11.28 24.30
N ILE A 135 -5.76 11.11 23.79
CA ILE A 135 -6.30 9.80 23.40
C ILE A 135 -5.43 9.14 22.31
N LEU A 136 -4.91 9.93 21.36
CA LEU A 136 -4.03 9.41 20.31
C LEU A 136 -2.67 8.98 20.85
N LYS A 137 -2.07 9.74 21.77
CA LYS A 137 -0.81 9.36 22.43
C LYS A 137 -0.94 8.01 23.16
N ALA A 138 -1.99 7.84 23.97
CA ALA A 138 -2.23 6.57 24.66
C ALA A 138 -2.43 5.38 23.69
N ARG A 139 -3.09 5.62 22.54
CA ARG A 139 -3.26 4.60 21.50
C ARG A 139 -1.98 4.31 20.73
N GLU A 140 -1.09 5.29 20.58
CA GLU A 140 0.23 5.15 19.96
C GLU A 140 1.06 4.13 20.75
N GLU A 141 1.20 4.35 22.06
CA GLU A 141 1.93 3.47 22.98
C GLU A 141 1.39 2.03 22.97
N LEU A 142 0.07 1.86 23.04
CA LEU A 142 -0.56 0.53 23.00
C LEU A 142 -0.30 -0.23 21.69
N VAL A 143 -0.16 0.48 20.57
CA VAL A 143 0.11 -0.14 19.27
C VAL A 143 1.59 -0.50 19.14
N GLU A 144 2.51 0.34 19.63
CA GLU A 144 3.95 0.04 19.63
C GLU A 144 4.29 -1.23 20.41
N VAL A 145 3.65 -1.42 21.57
CA VAL A 145 3.79 -2.65 22.37
C VAL A 145 3.34 -3.87 21.56
N LYS A 146 2.21 -3.79 20.85
CA LYS A 146 1.71 -4.91 20.01
C LYS A 146 2.64 -5.24 18.85
N VAL A 147 3.18 -4.23 18.17
CA VAL A 147 4.12 -4.42 17.05
C VAL A 147 5.36 -5.20 17.50
N THR A 148 5.85 -4.91 18.71
CA THR A 148 7.02 -5.59 19.28
C THR A 148 6.79 -7.10 19.45
N TYR A 149 5.61 -7.52 19.94
CA TYR A 149 5.28 -8.94 20.09
C TYR A 149 5.12 -9.65 18.73
N VAL A 150 4.46 -9.00 17.77
CA VAL A 150 4.26 -9.56 16.42
C VAL A 150 5.61 -9.75 15.72
N ASN A 151 6.52 -8.78 15.81
CA ASN A 151 7.84 -8.87 15.20
C ASN A 151 8.67 -10.04 15.77
N ARG A 152 8.58 -10.28 17.09
CA ARG A 152 9.24 -11.44 17.73
C ARG A 152 8.69 -12.77 17.22
N PHE A 153 7.36 -12.87 17.06
CA PHE A 153 6.73 -14.07 16.51
C PHE A 153 7.11 -14.31 15.04
N PHE A 154 7.15 -13.26 14.21
CA PHE A 154 7.63 -13.38 12.83
C PHE A 154 9.10 -13.78 12.76
N GLY A 155 9.95 -13.26 13.65
CA GLY A 155 11.35 -13.68 13.75
C GLY A 155 11.49 -15.18 14.02
N PHE A 156 10.68 -15.73 14.92
CA PHE A 156 10.62 -17.17 15.18
C PHE A 156 10.15 -17.97 13.95
N LEU A 157 9.12 -17.49 13.26
CA LEU A 157 8.56 -18.16 12.08
C LEU A 157 9.54 -18.17 10.90
N MET A 158 10.28 -17.08 10.70
CA MET A 158 11.36 -16.99 9.71
C MET A 158 12.50 -17.95 10.04
N ALA A 159 12.87 -18.09 11.31
CA ALA A 159 13.89 -19.07 11.72
C ALA A 159 13.47 -20.52 11.42
N LEU A 160 12.18 -20.86 11.62
CA LEU A 160 11.62 -22.16 11.23
C LEU A 160 11.66 -22.38 9.72
N ILE A 161 11.29 -21.37 8.92
CA ILE A 161 11.35 -21.44 7.46
C ILE A 161 12.79 -21.65 6.98
N ILE A 162 13.75 -20.92 7.55
CA ILE A 162 15.18 -21.08 7.23
C ILE A 162 15.64 -22.51 7.56
N ALA A 163 15.26 -23.05 8.71
CA ALA A 163 15.60 -24.43 9.08
C ALA A 163 15.04 -25.46 8.09
N LEU A 164 13.80 -25.27 7.62
CA LEU A 164 13.18 -26.10 6.57
C LEU A 164 13.93 -25.96 5.24
N ILE A 165 14.24 -24.74 4.80
CA ILE A 165 14.99 -24.50 3.56
C ILE A 165 16.37 -25.18 3.61
N VAL A 166 17.10 -25.04 4.71
CA VAL A 166 18.41 -25.69 4.91
C VAL A 166 18.31 -27.21 4.85
N SER A 167 17.20 -27.80 5.32
CA SER A 167 16.97 -29.24 5.21
C SER A 167 16.73 -29.71 3.76
N VAL A 168 16.09 -28.88 2.94
CA VAL A 168 15.75 -29.19 1.54
C VAL A 168 16.91 -28.93 0.58
N ILE A 169 17.77 -27.96 0.87
CA ILE A 169 18.99 -27.64 0.08
C ILE A 169 19.89 -28.86 -0.13
N LYS A 170 19.89 -29.82 0.80
CA LYS A 170 20.72 -31.03 0.70
C LYS A 170 20.24 -32.03 -0.36
N VAL A 171 19.03 -31.86 -0.89
CA VAL A 171 18.36 -32.86 -1.75
C VAL A 171 18.06 -32.30 -3.14
N VAL A 172 18.12 -30.97 -3.33
CA VAL A 172 17.70 -30.29 -4.56
C VAL A 172 18.91 -29.78 -5.34
N GLU A 173 18.87 -29.90 -6.66
CA GLU A 173 19.90 -29.39 -7.57
C GLU A 173 20.02 -27.85 -7.49
N LEU A 174 21.24 -27.34 -7.67
CA LEU A 174 21.57 -25.92 -7.51
C LEU A 174 20.73 -25.01 -8.42
N ASP A 175 20.49 -25.42 -9.66
CA ASP A 175 19.76 -24.62 -10.66
C ASP A 175 18.28 -24.45 -10.27
N VAL A 176 17.66 -25.50 -9.74
CA VAL A 176 16.30 -25.47 -9.20
C VAL A 176 16.22 -24.58 -7.96
N LEU A 177 17.23 -24.63 -7.10
CA LEU A 177 17.31 -23.78 -5.91
C LEU A 177 17.37 -22.28 -6.27
N VAL A 178 18.18 -21.92 -7.28
CA VAL A 178 18.31 -20.54 -7.76
C VAL A 178 16.97 -20.03 -8.31
N LEU A 179 16.23 -20.83 -9.08
CA LEU A 179 14.90 -20.43 -9.56
C LEU A 179 13.93 -20.23 -8.39
N ILE A 180 13.87 -21.16 -7.43
CA ILE A 180 12.99 -21.03 -6.25
C ILE A 180 13.30 -19.75 -5.47
N CYS A 181 14.57 -19.43 -5.25
CA CYS A 181 14.99 -18.19 -4.59
C CYS A 181 14.59 -16.94 -5.38
N ALA A 182 14.77 -16.95 -6.70
CA ALA A 182 14.38 -15.83 -7.56
C ALA A 182 12.86 -15.58 -7.53
N TYR A 183 12.03 -16.63 -7.64
CA TYR A 183 10.58 -16.49 -7.52
C TYR A 183 10.15 -16.09 -6.11
N GLY A 184 10.76 -16.67 -5.08
CA GLY A 184 10.49 -16.33 -3.69
C GLY A 184 10.78 -14.86 -3.41
N PHE A 185 11.91 -14.33 -3.91
CA PHE A 185 12.24 -12.92 -3.83
C PHE A 185 11.20 -12.05 -4.55
N PHE A 186 10.81 -12.44 -5.76
CA PHE A 186 9.85 -11.68 -6.57
C PHE A 186 8.44 -11.65 -5.95
N ILE A 187 7.95 -12.79 -5.44
CA ILE A 187 6.69 -12.87 -4.70
C ILE A 187 6.78 -12.07 -3.40
N GLY A 188 7.89 -12.21 -2.66
CA GLY A 188 8.15 -11.46 -1.43
C GLY A 188 8.15 -9.95 -1.68
N PHE A 189 8.78 -9.50 -2.77
CA PHE A 189 8.77 -8.10 -3.20
C PHE A 189 7.36 -7.63 -3.55
N LEU A 190 6.57 -8.43 -4.25
CA LEU A 190 5.19 -8.08 -4.61
C LEU A 190 4.29 -7.98 -3.37
N VAL A 191 4.41 -8.92 -2.43
CA VAL A 191 3.71 -8.87 -1.14
C VAL A 191 4.15 -7.64 -0.34
N PHE A 192 5.45 -7.35 -0.30
CA PHE A 192 5.99 -6.15 0.35
C PHE A 192 5.44 -4.87 -0.28
N ALA A 193 5.43 -4.78 -1.62
CA ALA A 193 4.88 -3.63 -2.34
C ALA A 193 3.40 -3.42 -2.01
N ILE A 194 2.58 -4.47 -2.01
CA ILE A 194 1.16 -4.40 -1.64
C ILE A 194 1.00 -4.00 -0.17
N ALA A 195 1.75 -4.63 0.74
CA ALA A 195 1.72 -4.31 2.16
C ALA A 195 2.10 -2.86 2.43
N SER A 196 3.11 -2.33 1.72
CA SER A 196 3.57 -0.94 1.84
C SER A 196 2.56 0.10 1.34
N MET A 197 1.58 -0.29 0.52
CA MET A 197 0.48 0.60 0.10
C MET A 197 -0.55 0.81 1.21
N VAL A 198 -0.66 -0.14 2.14
CA VAL A 198 -1.59 -0.07 3.27
C VAL A 198 -0.83 0.51 4.47
N PRO A 199 -1.05 1.79 4.84
CA PRO A 199 -0.30 2.38 5.93
C PRO A 199 -0.58 1.62 7.22
N ALA A 200 0.48 1.39 8.00
CA ALA A 200 0.40 0.65 9.24
C ALA A 200 -0.51 1.37 10.23
N LYS A 201 -1.09 0.64 11.19
CA LYS A 201 -2.01 1.23 12.17
C LYS A 201 -1.35 2.36 12.97
N ILE A 202 -0.06 2.22 13.27
CA ILE A 202 0.74 3.23 13.97
C ILE A 202 0.94 4.49 13.12
N GLU A 203 1.26 4.34 11.83
CA GLU A 203 1.43 5.45 10.89
C GLU A 203 0.15 6.25 10.74
N ARG A 204 -1.01 5.57 10.69
CA ARG A 204 -2.32 6.22 10.65
C ARG A 204 -2.63 7.04 11.90
N ILE A 205 -2.24 6.53 13.08
CA ILE A 205 -2.42 7.25 14.35
C ILE A 205 -1.51 8.48 14.39
N ARG A 206 -0.24 8.35 13.98
CA ARG A 206 0.71 9.45 13.89
C ARG A 206 0.28 10.52 12.89
N GLU A 207 -0.19 10.11 11.71
CA GLU A 207 -0.69 11.04 10.70
C GLU A 207 -1.97 11.76 11.16
N LEU A 208 -2.90 11.06 11.81
CA LEU A 208 -4.09 11.69 12.37
C LEU A 208 -3.73 12.71 13.46
N LYS A 209 -2.80 12.38 14.35
CA LYS A 209 -2.27 13.30 15.36
C LYS A 209 -1.64 14.53 14.71
N TYR A 210 -0.82 14.33 13.68
CA TYR A 210 -0.21 15.42 12.92
C TYR A 210 -1.25 16.33 12.24
N PHE A 211 -2.29 15.76 11.62
CA PHE A 211 -3.36 16.53 11.00
C PHE A 211 -4.20 17.30 12.02
N LEU A 212 -4.40 16.76 13.21
CA LEU A 212 -5.10 17.45 14.29
C LEU A 212 -4.29 18.63 14.83
N VAL A 213 -2.98 18.46 15.04
CA VAL A 213 -2.08 19.55 15.47
C VAL A 213 -2.03 20.68 14.43
N MET A 214 -2.11 20.37 13.13
CA MET A 214 -2.19 21.40 12.08
C MET A 214 -3.54 22.11 11.96
N TYR A 215 -4.60 21.50 12.50
CA TYR A 215 -5.95 22.06 12.46
C TYR A 215 -6.24 22.97 13.66
N GLU A 216 -5.51 22.80 14.76
CA GLU A 216 -5.49 23.70 15.93
C GLU A 216 -5.07 25.13 15.53
#